data_AF-A0A1F8SLY0-F1
#
_entry.id   AF-A0A1F8SLY0-F1
#
_cell.length_a   1.000
_cell.length_b   1.000
_cell.length_c   1.000
_cell.angle_alpha   90.00
_cell.angle_beta   90.00
_cell.angle_gamma   90.00
#
_symmetry.space_group_name_H-M   'P 1'
#
loop_
_entity.id
_entity.type
_entity.pdbx_description
1 polymer ?
#
loop_
_entity_poly.entity_id
_entity_poly.type
_entity_poly.pdbx_seq_one_letter_code
_entity_poly.pdbx_strand_id
1 'polypeptide(L)'
;MNILQILKIIACLATAVTGVLALVKPDLTYGFIGLTASGVRGVSEIRAVFGGLFIALGLAPLFLGATAYRMLGIGYLAIAVARTFSIFFDKSFDQSNWISLAIEVIFGIILVI
;
A
#
# COMPACT_ATOMS: atom_id res chain seq x y z
N MET A 1 8.31 23.12 7.09
CA MET A 1 7.48 21.89 6.93
C MET A 1 6.96 21.51 8.30
N ASN A 2 5.64 21.31 8.47
CA ASN A 2 5.11 20.84 9.75
C ASN A 2 5.28 19.30 9.86
N ILE A 3 5.15 18.77 11.07
CA ILE A 3 5.34 17.33 11.33
C ILE A 3 4.38 16.46 10.51
N LEU A 4 3.14 16.89 10.34
CA LEU A 4 2.13 16.19 9.55
C LEU A 4 2.55 16.04 8.09
N GLN A 5 3.10 17.07 7.47
CA GLN A 5 3.57 17.00 6.09
C GLN A 5 4.77 16.08 5.94
N ILE A 6 5.66 16.02 6.93
CA ILE A 6 6.75 15.04 6.96
C ILE A 6 6.17 13.62 6.96
N LEU A 7 5.17 13.35 7.81
CA LEU A 7 4.52 12.04 7.88
C LEU A 7 3.83 11.66 6.56
N LYS A 8 3.16 12.60 5.88
CA LYS A 8 2.59 12.37 4.55
C LYS A 8 3.64 11.98 3.52
N ILE A 9 4.77 12.68 3.51
CA ILE A 9 5.89 12.36 2.61
C ILE A 9 6.43 10.96 2.91
N ILE A 10 6.60 10.61 4.20
CA ILE A 10 7.06 9.26 4.60
C ILE A 10 6.08 8.20 4.12
N ALA A 11 4.77 8.38 4.30
CA ALA A 11 3.77 7.42 3.82
C ALA A 11 3.81 7.23 2.30
N CYS A 12 3.92 8.33 1.55
CA CYS A 12 4.10 8.32 0.10
C CYS A 12 5.37 7.59 -0.34
N LEU A 13 6.51 7.90 0.28
CA LEU A 13 7.78 7.24 -0.03
C LEU A 13 7.76 5.76 0.35
N ALA A 14 7.17 5.39 1.47
CA ALA A 14 7.01 4.00 1.87
C ALA A 14 6.16 3.23 0.84
N THR A 15 5.06 3.82 0.37
CA THR A 15 4.22 3.26 -0.70
C THR A 15 5.03 3.03 -1.98
N ALA A 16 5.80 4.04 -2.40
CA ALA A 16 6.63 3.96 -3.60
C ALA A 16 7.76 2.92 -3.46
N VAL A 17 8.41 2.83 -2.30
CA VAL A 17 9.46 1.84 -2.02
C VAL A 17 8.91 0.43 -2.07
N THR A 18 7.73 0.17 -1.48
CA THR A 18 7.05 -1.12 -1.64
C THR A 18 6.81 -1.43 -3.11
N GLY A 19 6.42 -0.41 -3.89
CA GLY A 19 6.28 -0.50 -5.35
C GLY A 19 7.58 -0.87 -6.06
N VAL A 20 8.70 -0.21 -5.73
CA VAL A 20 10.01 -0.54 -6.30
C VAL A 20 10.42 -1.96 -5.96
N LEU A 21 10.20 -2.41 -4.73
CA LEU A 21 10.50 -3.79 -4.31
C LEU A 21 9.68 -4.81 -5.12
N ALA A 22 8.36 -4.61 -5.25
CA ALA A 22 7.50 -5.47 -6.05
C ALA A 22 7.87 -5.46 -7.55
N LEU A 23 8.28 -4.30 -8.07
CA LEU A 23 8.69 -4.13 -9.46
C LEU A 23 10.01 -4.83 -9.74
N VAL A 24 11.01 -4.72 -8.88
CA VAL A 24 12.37 -5.23 -9.13
C VAL A 24 12.49 -6.69 -8.72
N LYS A 25 12.03 -7.03 -7.51
CA LYS A 25 12.21 -8.34 -6.88
C LYS A 25 10.91 -8.83 -6.20
N PRO A 26 9.93 -9.28 -7.01
CA PRO A 26 8.56 -9.60 -6.54
C PRO A 26 8.50 -10.70 -5.50
N ASP A 27 9.43 -11.67 -5.51
CA ASP A 27 9.52 -12.76 -4.54
C ASP A 27 9.72 -12.26 -3.10
N LEU A 28 10.40 -11.13 -2.90
CA LEU A 28 10.55 -10.53 -1.56
C LEU A 28 9.24 -10.00 -1.00
N THR A 29 8.25 -9.76 -1.86
CA THR A 29 6.97 -9.22 -1.41
C THR A 29 6.01 -10.31 -0.94
N TYR A 30 6.23 -11.58 -1.31
CA TYR A 30 5.28 -12.69 -1.07
C TYR A 30 4.90 -12.85 0.40
N GLY A 31 5.87 -12.75 1.32
CA GLY A 31 5.59 -12.86 2.75
C GLY A 31 4.74 -11.71 3.30
N PHE A 32 4.80 -10.53 2.68
CA PHE A 32 4.02 -9.36 3.08
C PHE A 32 2.65 -9.33 2.42
N ILE A 33 2.57 -9.64 1.12
CA ILE A 33 1.31 -9.62 0.36
C ILE A 33 0.48 -10.90 0.54
N GLY A 34 1.07 -11.99 1.05
CA GLY A 34 0.40 -13.28 1.21
C GLY A 34 0.07 -13.97 -0.12
N LEU A 35 0.67 -13.51 -1.23
CA LEU A 35 0.42 -13.98 -2.59
C LEU A 35 1.73 -14.45 -3.21
N THR A 36 1.71 -15.64 -3.77
CA THR A 36 2.82 -16.20 -4.58
C THR A 36 2.42 -16.19 -6.05
N ALA A 37 3.31 -15.76 -6.94
CA ALA A 37 3.02 -15.83 -8.38
C ALA A 37 3.13 -17.25 -8.92
N SER A 38 2.12 -17.69 -9.68
CA SER A 38 2.19 -18.88 -10.52
C SER A 38 2.76 -18.52 -11.91
N GLY A 39 4.05 -18.81 -12.13
CA GLY A 39 4.73 -18.59 -13.42
C GLY A 39 4.91 -17.11 -13.81
N VAL A 40 5.39 -16.89 -15.03
CA VAL A 40 5.78 -15.55 -15.52
C VAL A 40 4.61 -14.56 -15.61
N ARG A 41 3.38 -15.04 -15.85
CA ARG A 41 2.19 -14.19 -15.90
C ARG A 41 1.85 -13.63 -14.53
N GLY A 42 1.90 -14.44 -13.47
CA GLY A 42 1.68 -13.96 -12.10
C GLY A 42 2.75 -12.96 -11.66
N VAL A 43 4.00 -13.18 -12.06
CA VAL A 43 5.10 -12.22 -11.82
C VAL A 43 4.80 -10.88 -12.49
N SER A 44 4.28 -10.90 -13.72
CA SER A 44 3.87 -9.70 -14.43
C SER A 44 2.77 -8.93 -13.69
N GLU A 45 1.78 -9.60 -13.11
CA GLU A 45 0.70 -8.96 -12.34
C GLU A 45 1.25 -8.29 -11.07
N ILE A 46 2.17 -8.94 -10.36
CA ILE A 46 2.81 -8.34 -9.18
C ILE A 46 3.60 -7.09 -9.56
N ARG A 47 4.39 -7.15 -10.65
CA ARG A 47 5.15 -5.99 -11.13
C ARG A 47 4.26 -4.85 -11.60
N ALA A 48 3.10 -5.13 -12.18
CA ALA A 48 2.18 -4.11 -12.67
C ALA A 48 1.39 -3.44 -11.53
N VAL A 49 0.68 -4.23 -10.72
CA VAL A 49 -0.25 -3.73 -9.69
C VAL A 49 0.48 -3.36 -8.41
N PHE A 50 1.26 -4.28 -7.84
CA PHE A 50 2.01 -3.98 -6.62
C PHE A 50 3.28 -3.18 -6.90
N GLY A 51 3.77 -3.18 -8.14
CA GLY A 51 4.94 -2.42 -8.56
C GLY A 51 4.60 -1.05 -9.15
N GLY A 52 4.34 -1.00 -10.47
CA GLY A 52 4.15 0.24 -11.21
C GLY A 52 3.06 1.15 -10.63
N LEU A 53 1.90 0.59 -10.29
CA LEU A 53 0.81 1.38 -9.69
C LEU A 53 1.18 1.93 -8.30
N PHE A 54 1.83 1.15 -7.43
CA PHE A 54 2.27 1.64 -6.11
C PHE A 54 3.35 2.71 -6.21
N ILE A 55 4.27 2.59 -7.17
CA ILE A 55 5.25 3.65 -7.48
C ILE A 55 4.52 4.94 -7.86
N ALA A 56 3.56 4.86 -8.78
CA ALA A 56 2.80 6.02 -9.22
C ALA A 56 1.98 6.63 -8.07
N LEU A 57 1.28 5.80 -7.29
CA LEU A 57 0.48 6.22 -6.13
C LEU A 57 1.33 6.85 -5.02
N GLY A 58 2.54 6.36 -4.79
CA GLY A 58 3.46 6.94 -3.81
C GLY A 58 4.11 8.25 -4.28
N LEU A 59 4.47 8.37 -5.56
CA LEU A 59 5.19 9.54 -6.08
C LEU A 59 4.27 10.68 -6.50
N ALA A 60 3.13 10.40 -7.16
CA ALA A 60 2.26 11.45 -7.71
C ALA A 60 1.77 12.48 -6.68
N PRO A 61 1.40 12.10 -5.44
CA PRO A 61 0.99 13.06 -4.42
C PRO A 61 2.05 14.10 -4.05
N LEU A 62 3.34 13.75 -4.18
CA LEU A 62 4.45 14.66 -3.89
C LEU A 62 4.50 15.86 -4.84
N PHE A 63 3.91 15.72 -6.04
CA PHE A 63 3.87 16.76 -7.06
C PHE A 63 2.47 17.40 -7.20
N LEU A 64 1.41 16.63 -6.94
CA LEU A 64 0.02 17.05 -7.11
C LEU A 64 -0.60 17.67 -5.84
N GLY A 65 0.06 17.57 -4.69
CA GLY A 65 -0.30 18.27 -3.47
C GLY A 65 -1.48 17.66 -2.70
N ALA A 66 -2.18 18.51 -1.92
CA ALA A 66 -3.11 18.09 -0.88
C ALA A 66 -4.22 17.14 -1.35
N THR A 67 -4.82 17.41 -2.52
CA THR A 67 -5.91 16.57 -3.06
C THR A 67 -5.41 15.16 -3.39
N ALA A 68 -4.19 15.02 -3.90
CA ALA A 68 -3.62 13.73 -4.22
C ALA A 68 -3.18 12.96 -2.96
N TYR A 69 -2.68 13.63 -1.92
CA TYR A 69 -2.45 12.99 -0.61
C TYR A 69 -3.77 12.41 -0.06
N ARG A 70 -4.85 13.20 -0.08
CA ARG A 70 -6.17 12.75 0.36
C ARG A 70 -6.68 11.56 -0.46
N MET A 71 -6.52 11.59 -1.77
CA MET A 71 -6.90 10.47 -2.64
C MET A 71 -6.17 9.19 -2.27
N LEU A 72 -4.84 9.24 -2.07
CA LEU A 72 -4.06 8.09 -1.60
C LEU A 72 -4.54 7.61 -0.23
N GLY A 73 -4.79 8.54 0.71
CA GLY A 73 -5.31 8.22 2.04
C GLY A 73 -6.68 7.54 2.01
N ILE A 74 -7.60 8.02 1.17
CA ILE A 74 -8.89 7.36 0.92
C ILE A 74 -8.68 5.95 0.37
N GLY A 75 -7.73 5.78 -0.56
CA GLY A 75 -7.36 4.45 -1.07
C GLY A 75 -6.92 3.50 0.05
N TYR A 76 -6.03 3.94 0.94
CA TYR A 76 -5.60 3.15 2.10
C TYR A 76 -6.75 2.79 3.05
N LEU A 77 -7.65 3.73 3.33
CA LEU A 77 -8.82 3.45 4.18
C LEU A 77 -9.81 2.48 3.51
N ALA A 78 -10.01 2.58 2.19
CA ALA A 78 -10.82 1.64 1.44
C ALA A 78 -10.24 0.22 1.49
N ILE A 79 -8.91 0.09 1.37
CA ILE A 79 -8.21 -1.19 1.57
C ILE A 79 -8.42 -1.69 3.00
N ALA A 80 -8.28 -0.83 4.02
CA ALA A 80 -8.50 -1.20 5.42
C ALA A 80 -9.92 -1.74 5.68
N VAL A 81 -10.95 -1.13 5.07
CA VAL A 81 -12.33 -1.62 5.16
C VAL A 81 -12.46 -3.00 4.52
N ALA A 82 -11.96 -3.17 3.29
CA ALA A 82 -12.02 -4.45 2.59
C ALA A 82 -11.25 -5.56 3.34
N ARG A 83 -10.07 -5.24 3.88
CA ARG A 83 -9.27 -6.18 4.67
C ARG A 83 -9.97 -6.53 5.98
N THR A 84 -10.55 -5.56 6.67
CA THR A 84 -11.33 -5.82 7.90
C THR A 84 -12.47 -6.77 7.60
N PHE A 85 -13.23 -6.54 6.51
CA PHE A 85 -14.26 -7.47 6.06
C PHE A 85 -13.69 -8.88 5.82
N SER A 86 -12.59 -9.02 5.08
CA SER A 86 -11.96 -10.32 4.81
C SER A 86 -11.47 -11.04 6.08
N ILE A 87 -10.86 -10.32 7.03
CA ILE A 87 -10.39 -10.92 8.29
C ILE A 87 -11.53 -11.62 9.03
N PHE A 88 -12.71 -10.99 9.10
CA PHE A 88 -13.86 -11.58 9.80
C PHE A 88 -14.66 -12.56 8.94
N PHE A 89 -14.88 -12.25 7.67
CA PHE A 89 -15.71 -13.05 6.77
C PHE A 89 -14.98 -14.31 6.30
N ASP A 90 -13.73 -14.16 5.84
CA ASP A 90 -12.89 -15.27 5.36
C ASP A 90 -12.08 -15.92 6.49
N LYS A 91 -12.19 -15.41 7.73
CA LYS A 91 -11.46 -15.88 8.93
C LYS A 91 -9.93 -15.81 8.77
N SER A 92 -9.43 -14.85 8.02
CA SER A 92 -8.01 -14.67 7.70
C SER A 92 -7.24 -13.96 8.84
N PHE A 93 -7.28 -14.53 10.03
CA PHE A 93 -6.72 -13.96 11.27
C PHE A 93 -5.19 -14.02 11.38
N ASP A 94 -4.49 -14.25 10.26
CA ASP A 94 -3.04 -14.24 10.22
C ASP A 94 -2.47 -12.91 10.75
N GLN A 95 -1.36 -13.01 11.50
CA GLN A 95 -0.72 -11.84 12.09
C GLN A 95 -0.34 -10.79 11.04
N SER A 96 0.03 -11.23 9.83
CA SER A 96 0.35 -10.35 8.70
C SER A 96 -0.84 -9.47 8.31
N ASN A 97 -2.07 -9.99 8.30
CA ASN A 97 -3.26 -9.22 7.96
C ASN A 97 -3.55 -8.11 8.99
N TRP A 98 -3.36 -8.40 10.27
CA TRP A 98 -3.51 -7.39 11.33
C TRP A 98 -2.45 -6.29 11.24
N ILE A 99 -1.19 -6.65 10.92
CA ILE A 99 -0.12 -5.68 10.71
C ILE A 99 -0.42 -4.81 9.48
N SER A 100 -0.84 -5.41 8.36
CA SER A 100 -1.24 -4.66 7.16
C SER A 100 -2.41 -3.73 7.45
N LEU A 101 -3.44 -4.19 8.17
CA LEU A 101 -4.58 -3.36 8.55
C LEU A 101 -4.16 -2.13 9.38
N ALA A 102 -3.26 -2.32 10.35
CA ALA A 102 -2.76 -1.21 11.15
C ALA A 102 -2.01 -0.18 10.29
N ILE A 103 -1.16 -0.63 9.36
CA ILE A 103 -0.45 0.26 8.42
C ILE A 103 -1.45 1.02 7.54
N GLU A 104 -2.45 0.33 7.00
CA GLU A 104 -3.47 0.91 6.13
C GLU A 104 -4.27 2.00 6.84
N VAL A 105 -4.69 1.76 8.08
CA VAL A 105 -5.41 2.78 8.89
C VAL A 105 -4.50 3.96 9.23
N ILE A 106 -3.28 3.71 9.68
CA ILE A 106 -2.33 4.78 10.07
C ILE A 106 -2.00 5.65 8.86
N PHE A 107 -1.63 5.05 7.73
CA PHE A 107 -1.32 5.78 6.50
C PHE A 107 -2.55 6.52 5.98
N GLY A 108 -3.70 5.86 5.97
CA GLY A 108 -4.98 6.45 5.57
C GLY A 108 -5.29 7.72 6.34
N ILE A 109 -5.22 7.68 7.68
CA ILE A 109 -5.50 8.84 8.53
C ILE A 109 -4.47 9.95 8.29
N ILE A 110 -3.17 9.64 8.31
CA ILE A 110 -2.08 10.62 8.11
C ILE A 110 -2.23 11.36 6.77
N LEU A 111 -2.62 10.65 5.71
CA LEU A 111 -2.72 11.19 4.36
C LEU A 111 -3.99 12.03 4.15
N VAL A 112 -5.09 11.68 4.83
CA VAL A 112 -6.37 12.39 4.72
C VAL A 112 -6.37 13.73 5.45
N ILE A 113 -5.86 13.78 6.69
CA ILE A 113 -5.83 15.00 7.52
C ILE A 113 -4.77 15.97 7.02
#